data_AF-A0A1J5QLF3-F1
#
_entry.id   AF-A0A1J5QLF3-F1
#
_cell.length_a   1.000
_cell.length_b   1.000
_cell.length_c   1.000
_cell.angle_alpha   90.00
_cell.angle_beta   90.00
_cell.angle_gamma   90.00
#
_symmetry.space_group_name_H-M   'P 1'
#
loop_
_entity.id
_entity.type
_entity.pdbx_description
1 polymer ?
#
loop_
_entity_poly.entity_id
_entity_poly.type
_entity_poly.pdbx_seq_one_letter_code
_entity_poly.pdbx_strand_id
1 'polypeptide(L)'
;MPNAKTHLLSGVAAALLAGAAMFAALPGHDARAETPAPDSGHLARLEAHIDRALDGGTLKTVDGAALLDSDVLLKIYVYAYGKRPVDYSAILTADTQAIDPPTPVQPTAAQKAAIDRLLQAARAHPKVLIRAHEIALFPYDAKAGGYVMQNRIFAKLAGKGYFFDNSPYHFVYVDFEPFSVWRTADPAKRQSIDTAIKDFEQFNLDIVGQVVASGGDSISIKPLAATLKDNVGGTVLTEGGGA
;
A
#
# COMPACT_ATOMS: atom_id res chain seq x y z
N MET A 1 -43.91 -50.65 14.65
CA MET A 1 -44.27 -49.92 15.89
C MET A 1 -43.84 -50.76 17.07
N PRO A 2 -42.84 -50.32 17.84
CA PRO A 2 -43.13 -49.92 19.22
C PRO A 2 -42.32 -48.70 19.72
N ASN A 3 -42.76 -48.23 20.89
CA ASN A 3 -42.38 -47.03 21.64
C ASN A 3 -41.09 -47.16 22.47
N ALA A 4 -40.64 -45.98 22.91
CA ALA A 4 -39.58 -45.62 23.85
C ALA A 4 -39.45 -46.42 25.17
N LYS A 5 -38.21 -46.52 25.73
CA LYS A 5 -37.78 -45.89 27.01
C LYS A 5 -36.46 -46.48 27.62
N THR A 6 -35.51 -45.57 27.90
CA THR A 6 -34.66 -45.40 29.12
C THR A 6 -33.45 -46.31 29.47
N HIS A 7 -32.43 -45.63 30.04
CA HIS A 7 -31.35 -46.00 31.01
C HIS A 7 -29.91 -45.98 30.44
N LEU A 8 -29.08 -44.97 30.76
CA LEU A 8 -28.31 -44.63 31.98
C LEU A 8 -26.91 -45.31 32.07
N LEU A 9 -25.89 -44.43 32.00
CA LEU A 9 -24.61 -44.38 32.76
C LEU A 9 -23.38 -45.28 32.45
N SER A 10 -22.23 -44.63 32.74
CA SER A 10 -20.85 -45.09 32.99
C SER A 10 -19.89 -45.05 31.79
N GLY A 11 -18.69 -44.46 31.85
CA GLY A 11 -18.01 -43.69 32.91
C GLY A 11 -16.52 -43.45 32.59
N VAL A 12 -15.86 -42.65 33.46
CA VAL A 12 -14.42 -42.72 33.85
C VAL A 12 -13.42 -42.14 32.81
N ALA A 13 -12.45 -41.25 33.08
CA ALA A 13 -11.90 -40.61 34.29
C ALA A 13 -11.05 -39.37 33.93
N ALA A 14 -10.99 -38.41 34.87
CA ALA A 14 -9.91 -37.43 35.09
C ALA A 14 -8.76 -38.13 35.89
N ALA A 15 -7.51 -37.68 36.07
CA ALA A 15 -6.93 -36.35 36.29
C ALA A 15 -5.39 -36.48 36.56
N LEU A 16 -4.73 -35.35 36.85
CA LEU A 16 -3.43 -35.12 37.54
C LEU A 16 -2.12 -35.30 36.72
N LEU A 17 -1.07 -34.47 36.85
CA LEU A 17 -0.54 -33.61 37.94
C LEU A 17 -0.16 -32.21 37.38
N ALA A 18 -0.42 -31.07 38.04
CA ALA A 18 0.01 -30.57 39.36
C ALA A 18 1.50 -30.13 39.43
N GLY A 19 1.69 -28.82 39.58
CA GLY A 19 2.92 -28.17 39.99
C GLY A 19 2.60 -26.75 40.46
N ALA A 20 2.42 -26.57 41.77
CA ALA A 20 2.11 -25.30 42.43
C ALA A 20 3.24 -24.93 43.39
N ALA A 21 3.64 -23.66 43.39
CA ALA A 21 4.23 -22.92 44.52
C ALA A 21 4.44 -21.45 44.08
N MET A 22 4.36 -20.41 44.91
CA MET A 22 3.48 -20.01 46.01
C MET A 22 3.84 -18.52 46.25
N PHE A 23 2.81 -17.68 46.47
CA PHE A 23 2.81 -16.42 47.23
C PHE A 23 3.84 -15.30 46.98
N ALA A 24 3.33 -14.13 46.55
CA ALA A 24 3.33 -12.91 47.38
C ALA A 24 2.34 -11.87 46.83
N ALA A 25 1.44 -11.39 47.67
CA ALA A 25 0.49 -10.32 47.37
C ALA A 25 1.17 -8.94 47.50
N LEU A 26 0.90 -8.02 46.56
CA LEU A 26 1.05 -6.58 46.72
C LEU A 26 -0.19 -5.86 46.13
N PRO A 27 -0.61 -4.73 46.69
CA PRO A 27 -1.95 -4.17 46.51
C PRO A 27 -2.06 -3.22 45.31
N GLY A 28 -3.22 -3.24 44.65
CA GLY A 28 -3.83 -2.11 43.97
C GLY A 28 -3.12 -1.52 42.75
N HIS A 29 -3.56 -1.91 41.56
CA HIS A 29 -3.84 -1.00 40.45
C HIS A 29 -4.71 -1.72 39.42
N ASP A 30 -6.01 -1.44 39.45
CA ASP A 30 -6.88 -1.58 38.28
C ASP A 30 -6.39 -0.59 37.21
N ALA A 31 -5.47 -1.04 36.37
CA ALA A 31 -5.15 -0.38 35.12
C ALA A 31 -5.57 -1.31 33.99
N ARG A 32 -6.86 -1.23 33.62
CA ARG A 32 -7.24 -1.50 32.23
C ARG A 32 -6.39 -0.56 31.40
N ALA A 33 -5.44 -1.11 30.63
CA ALA A 33 -4.82 -0.35 29.56
C ALA A 33 -5.93 0.08 28.60
N GLU A 34 -6.38 1.32 28.73
CA GLU A 34 -7.19 1.98 27.73
C GLU A 34 -6.36 1.99 26.46
N THR A 35 -6.81 1.25 25.45
CA THR A 35 -6.36 1.46 24.08
C THR A 35 -6.52 2.96 23.80
N PRO A 36 -5.45 3.71 23.45
CA PRO A 36 -5.62 5.10 23.12
C PRO A 36 -6.64 5.18 21.98
N ALA A 37 -7.69 5.98 22.19
CA ALA A 37 -8.65 6.28 21.15
C ALA A 37 -7.87 6.73 19.90
N PRO A 38 -8.24 6.26 18.69
CA PRO A 38 -7.58 6.73 17.48
C PRO A 38 -7.64 8.25 17.47
N ASP A 39 -6.47 8.88 17.36
CA ASP A 39 -6.31 10.33 17.26
C ASP A 39 -7.32 10.87 16.24
N SER A 40 -8.25 11.70 16.70
CA SER A 40 -9.26 12.37 15.87
C SER A 40 -8.61 13.18 14.72
N GLY A 41 -7.34 13.57 14.86
CA GLY A 41 -6.52 14.19 13.84
C GLY A 41 -6.03 13.23 12.74
N HIS A 42 -5.93 11.93 13.00
CA HIS A 42 -5.60 10.92 11.98
C HIS A 42 -6.83 10.62 11.10
N LEU A 43 -8.01 10.52 11.72
CA LEU A 43 -9.28 10.38 11.00
C LEU A 43 -9.66 11.66 10.23
N ALA A 44 -9.44 12.85 10.81
CA ALA A 44 -9.67 14.11 10.11
C ALA A 44 -8.73 14.35 8.90
N ARG A 45 -7.52 13.77 8.91
CA ARG A 45 -6.62 13.77 7.74
C ARG A 45 -7.10 12.83 6.63
N LEU A 46 -7.74 11.72 6.99
CA LEU A 46 -8.39 10.79 6.05
C LEU A 46 -9.68 11.38 5.46
N GLU A 47 -10.50 12.08 6.25
CA GLU A 47 -11.78 12.66 5.81
C GLU A 47 -11.63 13.85 4.84
N ALA A 48 -10.48 14.53 4.82
CA ALA A 48 -10.23 15.64 3.88
C ALA A 48 -9.91 15.19 2.43
N HIS A 49 -9.89 13.88 2.15
CA HIS A 49 -9.60 13.32 0.83
C HIS A 49 -10.89 12.91 0.08
N ILE A 50 -11.82 13.85 -0.15
CA ILE A 50 -12.43 13.84 -1.49
C ILE A 50 -11.24 14.15 -2.39
N ASP A 51 -10.73 13.13 -3.06
CA ASP A 51 -9.55 13.25 -3.90
C ASP A 51 -9.70 14.48 -4.80
N ARG A 52 -8.74 15.42 -4.71
CA ARG A 52 -8.72 16.65 -5.52
C ARG A 52 -8.80 16.34 -7.01
N ALA A 53 -8.46 15.12 -7.45
CA ALA A 53 -8.70 14.67 -8.81
C ALA A 53 -10.18 14.76 -9.26
N LEU A 54 -11.12 14.64 -8.32
CA LEU A 54 -12.55 14.80 -8.58
C LEU A 54 -12.97 16.26 -8.78
N ASP A 55 -12.14 17.22 -8.33
CA ASP A 55 -12.34 18.63 -8.63
C ASP A 55 -11.85 18.93 -10.05
N GLY A 56 -12.77 19.32 -10.92
CA GLY A 56 -12.50 19.61 -12.33
C GLY A 56 -12.31 18.39 -13.25
N GLY A 57 -12.09 17.18 -12.73
CA GLY A 57 -11.82 15.98 -13.53
C GLY A 57 -10.48 16.05 -14.27
N THR A 58 -9.51 16.75 -13.67
CA THR A 58 -8.17 16.95 -14.23
C THR A 58 -7.17 16.05 -13.52
N LEU A 59 -6.35 15.37 -14.31
CA LEU A 59 -5.30 14.51 -13.80
C LEU A 59 -4.03 15.33 -13.55
N LYS A 60 -3.47 15.21 -12.33
CA LYS A 60 -2.22 15.87 -11.96
C LYS A 60 -1.05 15.19 -12.66
N THR A 61 -0.28 15.95 -13.43
CA THR A 61 0.91 15.44 -14.12
C THR A 61 2.19 16.07 -13.58
N VAL A 62 3.25 15.28 -13.45
CA VAL A 62 4.61 15.72 -13.14
C VAL A 62 5.53 15.13 -14.20
N ASP A 63 6.28 15.98 -14.89
CA ASP A 63 7.20 15.56 -15.97
C ASP A 63 6.57 14.65 -17.04
N GLY A 64 5.30 14.93 -17.37
CA GLY A 64 4.52 14.17 -18.36
C GLY A 64 3.98 12.82 -17.86
N ALA A 65 4.25 12.44 -16.61
CA ALA A 65 3.67 11.27 -15.96
C ALA A 65 2.50 11.66 -15.05
N ALA A 66 1.46 10.83 -15.04
CA ALA A 66 0.31 11.00 -14.17
C ALA A 66 0.65 10.64 -12.73
N LEU A 67 0.50 11.56 -11.79
CA LEU A 67 0.71 11.25 -10.39
C LEU A 67 -0.42 10.34 -9.88
N LEU A 68 -0.04 9.17 -9.36
CA LEU A 68 -0.95 8.20 -8.77
C LEU A 68 -0.79 8.29 -7.24
N ASP A 69 -1.46 9.25 -6.61
CA ASP A 69 -1.35 9.55 -5.17
C ASP A 69 -2.67 9.36 -4.39
N SER A 70 -3.64 8.66 -4.99
CA SER A 70 -4.94 8.37 -4.37
C SER A 70 -5.53 7.03 -4.82
N ASP A 71 -6.46 6.52 -4.01
CA ASP A 71 -7.26 5.33 -4.32
C ASP A 71 -8.21 5.56 -5.51
N VAL A 72 -8.83 6.73 -5.60
CA VAL A 72 -9.70 7.11 -6.72
C VAL A 72 -8.93 7.03 -8.03
N LEU A 73 -7.71 7.60 -8.10
CA LEU A 73 -6.89 7.53 -9.31
C LEU A 73 -6.46 6.10 -9.63
N LEU A 74 -6.13 5.27 -8.63
CA LEU A 74 -5.86 3.84 -8.85
C LEU A 74 -7.08 3.14 -9.46
N LYS A 75 -8.27 3.32 -8.88
CA LYS A 75 -9.53 2.76 -9.39
C LYS A 75 -9.79 3.25 -10.81
N ILE A 76 -9.58 4.54 -11.09
CA ILE A 76 -9.68 5.12 -12.45
C ILE A 76 -8.75 4.40 -13.42
N TYR A 77 -7.49 4.16 -13.08
CA TYR A 77 -6.56 3.45 -13.97
C TYR A 77 -6.96 1.98 -14.15
N VAL A 78 -7.43 1.29 -13.11
CA VAL A 78 -7.97 -0.08 -13.24
C VAL A 78 -9.16 -0.11 -14.21
N TYR A 79 -10.09 0.83 -14.12
CA TYR A 79 -11.24 0.90 -15.03
C TYR A 79 -10.89 1.41 -16.44
N ALA A 80 -9.91 2.32 -16.56
CA ALA A 80 -9.49 2.87 -17.85
C ALA A 80 -8.84 1.81 -18.74
N TYR A 81 -8.07 0.90 -18.13
CA TYR A 81 -7.35 -0.18 -18.81
C TYR A 81 -8.10 -1.52 -18.74
N GLY A 82 -9.02 -1.67 -17.79
CA GLY A 82 -9.91 -2.82 -17.66
C GLY A 82 -10.94 -2.91 -18.81
N LYS A 83 -11.39 -4.14 -19.10
CA LYS A 83 -12.39 -4.42 -20.14
C LYS A 83 -13.83 -4.50 -19.59
N ARG A 84 -14.04 -4.13 -18.33
CA ARG A 84 -15.34 -4.22 -17.65
C ARG A 84 -16.09 -2.89 -17.68
N PRO A 85 -17.43 -2.90 -17.49
CA PRO A 85 -18.19 -1.68 -17.24
C PRO A 85 -17.63 -0.92 -16.02
N VAL A 86 -17.72 0.41 -16.09
CA VAL A 86 -17.26 1.29 -15.00
C VAL A 86 -18.24 1.23 -13.85
N ASP A 87 -17.75 0.89 -12.65
CA ASP A 87 -18.49 1.03 -11.41
C ASP A 87 -18.14 2.37 -10.74
N TYR A 88 -18.94 3.39 -11.04
CA TYR A 88 -18.79 4.73 -10.49
C TYR A 88 -19.00 4.77 -8.97
N SER A 89 -19.81 3.87 -8.42
CA SER A 89 -20.05 3.82 -6.98
C SER A 89 -18.83 3.27 -6.26
N ALA A 90 -18.23 2.21 -6.79
CA ALA A 90 -16.99 1.65 -6.25
C ALA A 90 -15.81 2.62 -6.35
N ILE A 91 -15.73 3.43 -7.42
CA ILE A 91 -14.69 4.47 -7.55
C ILE A 91 -14.78 5.51 -6.42
N LEU A 92 -16.00 5.93 -6.05
CA LEU A 92 -16.22 6.98 -5.05
C LEU A 92 -16.29 6.46 -3.61
N THR A 93 -16.49 5.16 -3.44
CA THR A 93 -16.56 4.56 -2.10
C THR A 93 -15.13 4.33 -1.62
N ALA A 94 -14.77 5.02 -0.53
CA ALA A 94 -13.50 4.80 0.15
C ALA A 94 -13.42 3.36 0.64
N ASP A 95 -12.26 2.73 0.53
CA ASP A 95 -12.08 1.37 1.06
C ASP A 95 -11.38 1.44 2.43
N THR A 96 -12.15 1.14 3.47
CA THR A 96 -11.68 1.23 4.85
C THR A 96 -11.49 -0.18 5.42
N GLN A 97 -10.55 -0.38 6.35
CA GLN A 97 -10.43 -1.64 7.10
C GLN A 97 -11.60 -1.87 8.08
N ALA A 98 -12.72 -1.20 7.89
CA ALA A 98 -13.87 -1.33 8.77
C ALA A 98 -14.43 -2.75 8.70
N ILE A 99 -14.85 -3.27 9.86
CA ILE A 99 -15.53 -4.57 9.95
C ILE A 99 -16.83 -4.54 9.14
N ASP A 100 -17.49 -3.38 9.13
CA ASP A 100 -18.66 -3.10 8.31
C ASP A 100 -18.25 -2.30 7.07
N PRO A 101 -18.51 -2.79 5.85
CA PRO A 101 -18.18 -2.07 4.63
C PRO A 101 -18.89 -0.70 4.60
N PRO A 102 -18.22 0.35 4.11
CA PRO A 102 -18.84 1.65 3.95
C PRO A 102 -20.04 1.56 2.99
N THR A 103 -21.07 2.35 3.28
CA THR A 103 -22.26 2.45 2.42
C THR A 103 -21.84 2.92 1.02
N PRO A 104 -22.28 2.23 -0.05
CA PRO A 104 -21.95 2.62 -1.42
C PRO A 104 -22.36 4.06 -1.73
N VAL A 105 -21.41 4.84 -2.24
CA VAL A 105 -21.64 6.25 -2.63
C VAL A 105 -22.34 6.29 -3.98
N GLN A 106 -23.51 6.91 -4.05
CA GLN A 106 -24.20 7.13 -5.33
C GLN A 106 -23.64 8.37 -6.03
N PRO A 107 -23.08 8.24 -7.25
CA PRO A 107 -22.49 9.37 -7.97
C PRO A 107 -23.57 10.33 -8.48
N THR A 108 -23.34 11.64 -8.28
CA THR A 108 -24.08 12.69 -8.97
C THR A 108 -23.74 12.72 -10.47
N ALA A 109 -24.57 13.38 -11.28
CA ALA A 109 -24.30 13.56 -12.72
C ALA A 109 -22.96 14.29 -12.98
N ALA A 110 -22.62 15.27 -12.15
CA ALA A 110 -21.35 16.00 -12.24
C ALA A 110 -20.15 15.09 -11.93
N GLN A 111 -20.24 14.25 -10.90
CA GLN A 111 -19.19 13.28 -10.56
C GLN A 111 -19.02 12.22 -11.65
N LYS A 112 -20.10 11.72 -12.26
CA LYS A 112 -20.01 10.83 -13.42
C LYS A 112 -19.23 11.48 -14.56
N ALA A 113 -19.58 12.72 -14.92
CA ALA A 113 -18.88 13.46 -15.96
C ALA A 113 -17.40 13.76 -15.62
N ALA A 114 -17.06 13.93 -14.35
CA ALA A 114 -15.67 14.05 -13.91
C ALA A 114 -14.91 12.73 -14.03
N ILE A 115 -15.50 11.62 -13.57
CA ILE A 115 -14.94 10.27 -13.68
C ILE A 115 -14.70 9.90 -15.16
N ASP A 116 -15.67 10.18 -16.04
CA ASP A 116 -15.53 9.91 -17.48
C ASP A 116 -14.36 10.68 -18.11
N ARG A 117 -14.15 11.94 -17.70
CA ARG A 117 -13.00 12.74 -18.15
C ARG A 117 -11.68 12.19 -17.62
N LEU A 118 -11.64 11.76 -16.36
CA LEU A 118 -10.46 11.11 -15.78
C LEU A 118 -10.12 9.78 -16.46
N LEU A 119 -11.13 8.97 -16.83
CA LEU A 119 -10.93 7.74 -17.59
C LEU A 119 -10.33 8.01 -18.97
N GLN A 120 -10.79 9.05 -19.66
CA GLN A 120 -10.21 9.48 -20.93
C GLN A 120 -8.78 9.98 -20.75
N ALA A 121 -8.51 10.78 -19.72
CA ALA A 121 -7.18 11.28 -19.39
C ALA A 121 -6.21 10.13 -19.06
N ALA A 122 -6.63 9.15 -18.26
CA ALA A 122 -5.81 7.99 -17.89
C ALA A 122 -5.37 7.17 -19.12
N ARG A 123 -6.21 7.09 -20.16
CA ARG A 123 -5.86 6.45 -21.44
C ARG A 123 -4.86 7.29 -22.25
N ALA A 124 -4.93 8.61 -22.16
CA ALA A 124 -3.97 9.52 -22.79
C ALA A 124 -2.61 9.59 -22.06
N HIS A 125 -2.59 9.26 -20.76
CA HIS A 125 -1.40 9.28 -19.91
C HIS A 125 -1.05 7.87 -19.39
N PRO A 126 -0.49 6.98 -20.23
CA PRO A 126 -0.09 5.64 -19.80
C PRO A 126 1.15 5.62 -18.90
N LYS A 127 1.89 6.73 -18.82
CA LYS A 127 2.98 6.89 -17.85
C LYS A 127 2.42 7.41 -16.53
N VAL A 128 2.79 6.75 -15.43
CA VAL A 128 2.39 7.11 -14.07
C VAL A 128 3.63 7.40 -13.22
N LEU A 129 3.47 8.28 -12.24
CA LEU A 129 4.43 8.57 -11.18
C LEU A 129 3.83 8.07 -9.87
N ILE A 130 4.53 7.16 -9.21
CA ILE A 130 4.21 6.67 -7.87
C ILE A 130 5.25 7.21 -6.90
N ARG A 131 4.81 7.75 -5.77
CA ARG A 131 5.69 8.24 -4.71
C ARG A 131 5.55 7.35 -3.50
N ALA A 132 6.64 6.73 -3.10
CA ALA A 132 6.72 5.95 -1.88
C ALA A 132 7.59 6.70 -0.86
N HIS A 133 7.14 6.67 0.39
CA HIS A 133 7.78 7.34 1.52
C HIS A 133 8.27 6.29 2.52
N GLU A 134 9.18 6.70 3.41
CA GLU A 134 9.67 5.85 4.51
C GLU A 134 10.38 4.57 4.01
N ILE A 135 11.29 4.77 3.06
CA ILE A 135 12.05 3.69 2.44
C ILE A 135 13.33 3.48 3.22
N ALA A 136 13.50 2.28 3.75
CA ALA A 136 14.75 1.83 4.35
C ALA A 136 15.59 1.04 3.33
N LEU A 137 16.90 1.26 3.37
CA LEU A 137 17.90 0.50 2.62
C LEU A 137 18.67 -0.43 3.54
N PHE A 138 19.03 -1.61 3.02
CA PHE A 138 20.05 -2.44 3.65
C PHE A 138 21.43 -1.82 3.46
N PRO A 139 22.40 -2.11 4.35
CA PRO A 139 23.78 -1.71 4.16
C PRO A 139 24.35 -2.16 2.81
N TYR A 140 25.37 -1.44 2.32
CA TYR A 140 26.00 -1.71 1.04
C TYR A 140 26.43 -3.19 0.90
N ASP A 141 25.91 -3.87 -0.12
CA ASP A 141 26.31 -5.23 -0.46
C ASP A 141 27.40 -5.20 -1.53
N ALA A 142 28.63 -5.54 -1.13
CA ALA A 142 29.78 -5.60 -2.03
C ALA A 142 29.64 -6.66 -3.14
N LYS A 143 28.85 -7.72 -2.94
CA LYS A 143 28.60 -8.74 -3.97
C LYS A 143 27.60 -8.25 -5.01
N ALA A 144 26.56 -7.54 -4.57
CA ALA A 144 25.56 -6.94 -5.47
C ALA A 144 26.04 -5.63 -6.12
N GLY A 145 27.07 -5.00 -5.53
CA GLY A 145 27.63 -3.73 -5.98
C GLY A 145 26.73 -2.52 -5.68
N GLY A 146 25.88 -2.61 -4.64
CA GLY A 146 24.88 -1.58 -4.37
C GLY A 146 24.08 -1.83 -3.10
N TYR A 147 23.04 -1.02 -2.93
CA TYR A 147 22.11 -1.07 -1.81
C TYR A 147 20.86 -1.85 -2.20
N VAL A 148 20.50 -2.85 -1.40
CA VAL A 148 19.25 -3.61 -1.58
C VAL A 148 18.14 -2.89 -0.82
N MET A 149 17.00 -2.68 -1.46
CA MET A 149 15.83 -2.09 -0.80
C MET A 149 15.18 -3.10 0.15
N GLN A 150 14.65 -2.64 1.29
CA GLN A 150 13.80 -3.48 2.13
C GLN A 150 12.49 -3.78 1.37
N ASN A 151 12.48 -4.92 0.67
CA ASN A 151 11.55 -5.24 -0.42
C ASN A 151 10.08 -5.45 0.02
N ARG A 152 9.34 -4.35 0.18
CA ARG A 152 7.86 -4.35 0.06
C ARG A 152 7.36 -3.68 -1.23
N ILE A 153 8.15 -2.79 -1.82
CA ILE A 153 7.74 -2.03 -3.02
C ILE A 153 7.85 -2.87 -4.29
N PHE A 154 9.01 -3.48 -4.53
CA PHE A 154 9.28 -4.35 -5.66
C PHE A 154 9.16 -5.83 -5.30
N ALA A 155 8.37 -6.14 -4.28
CA ALA A 155 8.25 -7.51 -3.82
C ALA A 155 7.38 -8.29 -4.81
N LYS A 156 7.90 -9.41 -5.31
CA LYS A 156 7.09 -10.48 -5.92
C LYS A 156 6.35 -11.22 -4.80
N LEU A 157 5.53 -10.50 -4.03
CA LEU A 157 4.59 -11.15 -3.13
C LEU A 157 3.58 -11.85 -4.01
N ALA A 158 3.48 -13.18 -3.89
CA ALA A 158 2.56 -14.01 -4.66
C ALA A 158 1.13 -13.44 -4.61
N GLY A 159 0.76 -12.66 -5.62
CA GLY A 159 -0.55 -12.00 -5.73
C GLY A 159 -0.83 -10.85 -4.77
N LYS A 160 0.14 -10.31 -4.02
CA LYS A 160 -0.08 -9.14 -3.15
C LYS A 160 0.64 -7.92 -3.71
N GLY A 161 -0.07 -7.10 -4.47
CA GLY A 161 0.44 -5.84 -5.02
C GLY A 161 0.74 -4.80 -3.95
N TYR A 162 1.14 -3.60 -4.38
CA TYR A 162 1.24 -2.45 -3.49
C TYR A 162 -0.15 -1.83 -3.31
N PHE A 163 -0.44 -1.41 -2.08
CA PHE A 163 -1.76 -0.96 -1.62
C PHE A 163 -1.70 0.56 -1.37
N PHE A 164 -2.53 1.34 -2.07
CA PHE A 164 -2.80 2.73 -1.69
C PHE A 164 -3.88 2.81 -0.60
N ASP A 165 -4.71 1.77 -0.50
CA ASP A 165 -5.81 1.59 0.44
C ASP A 165 -6.06 0.08 0.64
N ASN A 166 -7.03 -0.30 1.47
CA ASN A 166 -7.36 -1.73 1.67
C ASN A 166 -8.30 -2.30 0.60
N SER A 167 -8.30 -1.70 -0.58
CA SER A 167 -9.23 -2.07 -1.62
C SER A 167 -8.82 -3.31 -2.40
N PRO A 168 -9.77 -4.00 -3.07
CA PRO A 168 -9.42 -5.05 -4.01
C PRO A 168 -8.60 -4.52 -5.19
N TYR A 169 -8.58 -3.19 -5.38
CA TYR A 169 -7.81 -2.54 -6.44
C TYR A 169 -6.35 -2.40 -6.04
N HIS A 170 -5.46 -2.85 -6.91
CA HIS A 170 -4.03 -2.80 -6.64
C HIS A 170 -3.23 -2.68 -7.93
N PHE A 171 -1.93 -2.46 -7.80
CA PHE A 171 -1.02 -2.58 -8.92
C PHE A 171 0.12 -3.53 -8.59
N VAL A 172 0.66 -4.14 -9.64
CA VAL A 172 1.84 -5.00 -9.57
C VAL A 172 2.92 -4.45 -10.48
N TYR A 173 4.15 -4.42 -9.99
CA TYR A 173 5.29 -4.13 -10.85
C TYR A 173 5.68 -5.38 -11.64
N VAL A 174 5.92 -5.20 -12.94
CA VAL A 174 6.47 -6.23 -13.83
C VAL A 174 7.83 -5.77 -14.34
N ASP A 175 8.72 -6.71 -14.66
CA ASP A 175 10.10 -6.44 -15.10
C ASP A 175 10.87 -5.49 -14.14
N PHE A 176 10.63 -5.61 -12.83
CA PHE A 176 11.18 -4.69 -11.83
C PHE A 176 12.60 -5.03 -11.38
N GLU A 177 13.14 -6.19 -11.77
CA GLU A 177 14.42 -6.71 -11.31
C GLU A 177 15.57 -5.69 -11.37
N PRO A 178 15.69 -4.83 -12.41
CA PRO A 178 16.73 -3.80 -12.45
C PRO A 178 16.69 -2.80 -11.28
N PHE A 179 15.51 -2.55 -10.70
CA PHE A 179 15.27 -1.56 -9.64
C PHE A 179 15.42 -2.14 -8.22
N SER A 180 15.77 -3.43 -8.11
CA SER A 180 15.93 -4.12 -6.84
C SER A 180 17.26 -3.80 -6.12
N VAL A 181 18.24 -3.29 -6.86
CA VAL A 181 19.58 -2.93 -6.36
C VAL A 181 19.96 -1.55 -6.85
N TRP A 182 20.26 -0.65 -5.91
CA TRP A 182 20.62 0.75 -6.15
C TRP A 182 22.12 0.91 -6.16
N ARG A 183 22.69 1.14 -7.34
CA ARG A 183 24.14 1.10 -7.54
C ARG A 183 24.74 2.50 -7.54
N THR A 184 25.94 2.59 -7.00
CA THR A 184 26.78 3.78 -7.14
C THR A 184 28.24 3.37 -7.18
N ALA A 185 28.99 3.92 -8.14
CA ALA A 185 30.44 3.81 -8.18
C ALA A 185 31.13 4.97 -7.42
N ASP A 186 30.37 6.01 -7.05
CA ASP A 186 30.87 7.19 -6.37
C ASP A 186 31.06 6.91 -4.87
N PRO A 187 32.32 6.92 -4.37
CA PRO A 187 32.62 6.65 -2.95
C PRO A 187 32.02 7.69 -2.00
N ALA A 188 31.89 8.95 -2.41
CA ALA A 188 31.32 10.01 -1.58
C ALA A 188 29.81 9.80 -1.41
N LYS A 189 29.11 9.46 -2.49
CA LYS A 189 27.68 9.07 -2.41
C LYS A 189 27.48 7.84 -1.54
N ARG A 190 28.33 6.82 -1.70
CA ARG A 190 28.30 5.62 -0.87
C ARG A 190 28.44 5.98 0.61
N GLN A 191 29.43 6.79 0.96
CA GLN A 191 29.63 7.25 2.34
C GLN A 191 28.40 8.01 2.88
N SER A 192 27.81 8.89 2.07
CA SER A 192 26.60 9.63 2.48
C SER A 192 25.42 8.70 2.77
N ILE A 193 25.19 7.70 1.92
CA ILE A 193 24.10 6.73 2.11
C ILE A 193 24.39 5.84 3.33
N ASP A 194 25.63 5.39 3.50
CA ASP A 194 26.03 4.58 4.66
C ASP A 194 25.81 5.33 5.99
N THR A 195 26.11 6.64 6.02
CA THR A 195 25.81 7.49 7.18
C THR A 195 24.30 7.60 7.43
N ALA A 196 23.51 7.91 6.41
CA ALA A 196 22.05 8.02 6.53
C ALA A 196 21.42 6.72 7.04
N ILE A 197 21.86 5.56 6.55
CA ILE A 197 21.39 4.25 7.04
C ILE A 197 21.74 4.07 8.54
N LYS A 198 22.97 4.45 8.94
CA LYS A 198 23.42 4.33 10.34
C LYS A 198 22.63 5.24 11.28
N ASP A 199 22.24 6.41 10.81
CA ASP A 199 21.47 7.40 11.56
C ASP A 199 19.95 7.15 11.50
N PHE A 200 19.53 6.01 10.92
CA PHE A 200 18.14 5.60 10.76
C PHE A 200 17.29 6.59 9.94
N GLU A 201 17.92 7.32 9.02
CA GLU A 201 17.21 8.22 8.12
C GLU A 201 16.36 7.42 7.13
N GLN A 202 15.19 7.98 6.81
CA GLN A 202 14.27 7.43 5.83
C GLN A 202 14.48 8.08 4.47
N PHE A 203 14.39 7.27 3.42
CA PHE A 203 14.42 7.75 2.05
C PHE A 203 13.00 7.85 1.47
N ASN A 204 12.88 8.59 0.37
CA ASN A 204 11.71 8.63 -0.47
C ASN A 204 12.03 8.03 -1.84
N LEU A 205 11.01 7.62 -2.58
CA LEU A 205 11.19 6.98 -3.87
C LEU A 205 10.13 7.45 -4.86
N ASP A 206 10.58 8.04 -5.96
CA ASP A 206 9.73 8.37 -7.10
C ASP A 206 9.91 7.30 -8.17
N ILE A 207 8.83 6.61 -8.54
CA ILE A 207 8.82 5.57 -9.58
C ILE A 207 8.01 6.06 -10.76
N VAL A 208 8.68 6.26 -11.89
CA VAL A 208 8.02 6.50 -13.18
C VAL A 208 7.83 5.14 -13.85
N GLY A 209 6.58 4.79 -14.14
CA GLY A 209 6.22 3.52 -14.78
C GLY A 209 5.28 3.71 -15.95
N GLN A 210 5.14 2.67 -16.78
CA GLN A 210 4.15 2.57 -17.83
C GLN A 210 3.11 1.51 -17.47
N VAL A 211 1.83 1.85 -17.58
CA VAL A 211 0.74 0.87 -17.47
C VAL A 211 0.74 0.01 -18.73
N VAL A 212 0.94 -1.30 -18.57
CA VAL A 212 1.10 -2.25 -19.70
C VAL A 212 -0.05 -3.23 -19.86
N ALA A 213 -0.80 -3.49 -18.79
CA ALA A 213 -1.95 -4.39 -18.81
C ALA A 213 -2.87 -4.15 -17.61
N SER A 214 -4.07 -4.71 -17.67
CA SER A 214 -4.96 -4.90 -16.53
C SER A 214 -5.30 -6.38 -16.38
N GLY A 215 -5.37 -6.88 -15.16
CA GLY A 215 -5.88 -8.22 -14.82
C GLY A 215 -6.91 -8.13 -13.71
N GLY A 216 -8.20 -8.29 -14.04
CA GLY A 216 -9.28 -8.18 -13.06
C GLY A 216 -9.32 -6.82 -12.37
N ASP A 217 -9.13 -6.81 -11.05
CA ASP A 217 -9.05 -5.62 -10.20
C ASP A 217 -7.64 -5.00 -10.11
N SER A 218 -6.70 -5.42 -10.96
CA SER A 218 -5.31 -5.01 -10.89
C SER A 218 -4.81 -4.35 -12.18
N ILE A 219 -3.85 -3.43 -12.07
CA ILE A 219 -3.02 -2.97 -13.20
C ILE A 219 -1.57 -3.45 -13.07
N SER A 220 -0.97 -3.78 -14.21
CA SER A 220 0.46 -4.08 -14.30
C SER A 220 1.23 -2.83 -14.74
N ILE A 221 2.23 -2.46 -13.95
CA ILE A 221 3.08 -1.29 -14.19
C ILE A 221 4.49 -1.80 -14.48
N LYS A 222 5.03 -1.44 -15.65
CA LYS A 222 6.43 -1.64 -15.96
C LYS A 222 7.22 -0.40 -15.50
N PRO A 223 8.11 -0.51 -14.51
CA PRO A 223 8.95 0.62 -14.12
C PRO A 223 9.88 1.03 -15.28
N LEU A 224 9.98 2.33 -15.51
CA LEU A 224 10.85 2.93 -16.54
C LEU A 224 12.06 3.60 -15.91
N ALA A 225 11.84 4.30 -14.80
CA ALA A 225 12.86 4.96 -14.01
C ALA A 225 12.41 5.00 -12.54
N ALA A 226 13.37 5.00 -11.63
CA ALA A 226 13.11 5.23 -10.22
C ALA A 226 14.18 6.14 -9.63
N THR A 227 13.78 7.10 -8.81
CA THR A 227 14.69 8.06 -8.16
C THR A 227 14.55 7.97 -6.66
N LEU A 228 15.62 7.51 -6.02
CA LEU A 228 15.78 7.53 -4.57
C LEU A 228 16.10 8.95 -4.13
N LYS A 229 15.38 9.43 -3.13
CA LYS A 229 15.50 10.77 -2.57
C LYS A 229 15.75 10.71 -1.08
N ASP A 230 16.40 11.72 -0.53
CA ASP A 230 16.55 11.90 0.91
C ASP A 230 15.21 12.37 1.54
N ASN A 231 15.22 12.56 2.85
CA ASN A 231 14.06 13.01 3.63
C ASN A 231 13.60 14.44 3.32
N VAL A 232 14.45 15.28 2.70
CA VAL A 232 14.11 16.66 2.29
C VAL A 232 13.79 16.76 0.78
N GLY A 233 13.83 15.65 0.05
CA GLY A 233 13.45 15.55 -1.36
C GLY A 233 14.61 15.72 -2.36
N GLY A 234 15.85 15.82 -1.88
CA GLY A 234 17.06 15.84 -2.70
C GLY A 234 17.30 14.48 -3.38
N THR A 235 17.80 14.50 -4.61
CA THR A 235 18.06 13.26 -5.36
C THR A 235 19.35 12.59 -4.88
N VAL A 236 19.24 11.33 -4.48
CA VAL A 236 20.35 10.51 -3.99
C VAL A 236 20.89 9.63 -5.12
N LEU A 237 20.01 8.80 -5.69
CA LEU A 237 20.32 7.89 -6.81
C LEU A 237 19.15 7.82 -7.79
N THR A 238 19.46 7.51 -9.04
CA THR A 238 18.47 7.23 -10.08
C THR A 238 18.85 5.93 -10.77
N GLU A 239 17.87 5.06 -10.93
CA GLU A 239 17.95 3.81 -11.68
C GLU A 239 16.98 3.87 -12.87
N GLY A 240 17.35 3.24 -13.99
CA GLY A 240 16.58 3.32 -15.23
C GLY A 240 16.62 4.71 -15.90
N GLY A 241 15.74 4.91 -16.89
CA GLY A 241 15.76 6.08 -17.77
C GLY A 241 16.64 5.86 -19.01
N GLY A 242 15.99 5.79 -20.17
CA GLY A 242 16.64 6.06 -21.45
C GLY A 242 16.66 7.56 -21.70
N ALA A 243 17.72 8.04 -22.35
CA ALA A 243 17.82 9.38 -22.92
C ALA A 243 16.58 9.77 -23.75
#